data_AF-A0A158KJC3-F1
#
_entry.id   AF-A0A158KJC3-F1
#
_cell.length_a   1.000
_cell.length_b   1.000
_cell.length_c   1.000
_cell.angle_alpha   90.00
_cell.angle_beta   90.00
_cell.angle_gamma   90.00
#
_symmetry.space_group_name_H-M   'P 1'
#
loop_
_entity.id
_entity.type
_entity.pdbx_description
1 polymer ?
#
loop_
_entity_poly.entity_id
_entity_poly.type
_entity_poly.pdbx_seq_one_letter_code
_entity_poly.pdbx_strand_id
1 'polypeptide(L)'
;MQRRMTKVGIAGLGAVGKRVAAAIDRGVPGVSLVGVAARDADVAGAWLEQLQSRPRLMSFDEMAQECDVIVECAPPALLPGIVEPALRAAKTVVVLSCGALLARPDLIDLARETGGHIQVPTGALLGLDAVTAAAEGKISSVQMVTRKPVKGLVGAPFLNENRIDISDIKTPLRVFAGTAREAAVGFPANLNVAVALSLAGVGPDATQLEIWADPALTRNTHTIVVDSDSARFEMTIENIPTENPKTGRITAQSIVAALRKMGAPLRVGT
;
A
#
# COMPACT_ATOMS: atom_id res chain seq x y z
N MET A 1 -32.95 -4.83 10.58
CA MET A 1 -32.26 -5.54 9.48
C MET A 1 -30.83 -5.80 9.91
N GLN A 2 -30.40 -7.06 9.94
CA GLN A 2 -29.02 -7.42 10.27
C GLN A 2 -28.15 -7.05 9.06
N ARG A 3 -27.18 -6.15 9.24
CA ARG A 3 -26.31 -5.69 8.15
C ARG A 3 -25.46 -6.89 7.67
N ARG A 4 -25.47 -7.19 6.37
CA ARG A 4 -24.61 -8.24 5.79
C ARG A 4 -23.15 -7.91 6.11
N MET A 5 -22.45 -8.88 6.68
CA MET A 5 -21.01 -8.78 6.95
C MET A 5 -20.24 -8.89 5.63
N THR A 6 -19.21 -8.06 5.47
CA THR A 6 -18.29 -8.11 4.33
C THR A 6 -17.29 -9.24 4.57
N LYS A 7 -17.26 -10.24 3.68
CA LYS A 7 -16.32 -11.35 3.74
C LYS A 7 -14.96 -10.91 3.22
N VAL A 8 -13.94 -10.94 4.09
CA VAL A 8 -12.56 -10.55 3.76
C VAL A 8 -11.67 -11.78 3.64
N GLY A 9 -10.93 -11.84 2.54
CA GLY A 9 -9.78 -12.74 2.35
C GLY A 9 -8.47 -11.97 2.50
N ILE A 10 -7.42 -12.58 3.04
CA ILE A 10 -6.07 -12.00 3.10
C ILE A 10 -5.10 -12.85 2.27
N ALA A 11 -4.66 -12.31 1.14
CA ALA A 11 -3.70 -12.97 0.27
C ALA A 11 -2.27 -12.64 0.73
N GLY A 12 -1.68 -13.52 1.54
CA GLY A 12 -0.34 -13.37 2.10
C GLY A 12 -0.34 -13.17 3.61
N LEU A 13 0.18 -14.15 4.35
CA LEU A 13 0.24 -14.15 5.82
C LEU A 13 1.59 -13.66 6.38
N GLY A 14 2.10 -12.55 5.83
CA GLY A 14 3.32 -11.88 6.30
C GLY A 14 3.09 -10.96 7.50
N ALA A 15 4.05 -10.08 7.79
CA ALA A 15 3.99 -9.17 8.94
C ALA A 15 2.78 -8.21 8.92
N VAL A 16 2.35 -7.75 7.75
CA VAL A 16 1.15 -6.92 7.58
C VAL A 16 -0.11 -7.79 7.61
N GLY A 17 -0.14 -8.88 6.83
CA GLY A 17 -1.28 -9.80 6.78
C GLY A 17 -1.69 -10.34 8.15
N LYS A 18 -0.73 -10.79 8.98
CA LYS A 18 -0.98 -11.25 10.35
C LYS A 18 -1.60 -10.16 11.24
N ARG A 19 -1.14 -8.90 11.10
CA ARG A 19 -1.68 -7.77 11.86
C ARG A 19 -3.11 -7.42 11.45
N VAL A 20 -3.40 -7.44 10.16
CA VAL A 20 -4.76 -7.22 9.63
C VAL A 20 -5.69 -8.35 10.07
N ALA A 21 -5.27 -9.61 9.91
CA ALA A 21 -6.01 -10.78 10.36
C ALA A 21 -6.35 -10.71 11.85
N ALA A 22 -5.36 -10.46 12.70
CA ALA A 22 -5.56 -10.33 14.14
C ALA A 22 -6.44 -9.13 14.52
N ALA A 23 -6.42 -8.04 13.74
CA ALA A 23 -7.30 -6.89 13.97
C ALA A 23 -8.76 -7.18 13.61
N ILE A 24 -9.00 -7.88 12.50
CA ILE A 24 -10.34 -8.34 12.11
C ILE A 24 -10.88 -9.33 13.15
N ASP A 25 -10.04 -10.27 13.59
CA ASP A 25 -10.40 -11.27 14.60
C ASP A 25 -10.79 -10.66 15.95
N ARG A 26 -10.09 -9.59 16.38
CA ARG A 26 -10.46 -8.80 17.58
C ARG A 26 -11.76 -8.01 17.42
N GLY A 27 -12.27 -7.86 16.20
CA GLY A 27 -13.51 -7.16 15.89
C GLY A 27 -13.29 -5.90 15.06
N VAL A 28 -13.59 -6.00 13.77
CA VAL A 28 -13.82 -4.85 12.88
C VAL A 28 -15.31 -4.82 12.52
N PRO A 29 -16.07 -3.77 12.87
CA PRO A 29 -17.51 -3.73 12.61
C PRO A 29 -17.85 -3.95 11.13
N GLY A 30 -18.79 -4.86 10.85
CA GLY A 30 -19.26 -5.14 9.50
C GLY A 30 -18.32 -6.00 8.64
N VAL A 31 -17.25 -6.55 9.21
CA VAL A 31 -16.20 -7.29 8.49
C VAL A 31 -15.94 -8.64 9.16
N SER A 32 -15.84 -9.71 8.36
CA SER A 32 -15.49 -11.06 8.83
C SER A 32 -14.34 -11.62 8.00
N LEU A 33 -13.29 -12.12 8.68
CA LEU A 33 -12.20 -12.83 8.02
C LEU A 33 -12.65 -14.26 7.68
N VAL A 34 -12.68 -14.60 6.39
CA VAL A 34 -13.16 -15.92 5.93
C VAL A 34 -12.06 -16.80 5.35
N GLY A 35 -11.00 -16.18 4.82
CA GLY A 35 -9.96 -16.89 4.09
C GLY A 35 -8.58 -16.25 4.21
N VAL A 36 -7.54 -17.07 4.18
CA VAL A 36 -6.14 -16.65 4.12
C VAL A 36 -5.39 -17.50 3.10
N ALA A 37 -4.53 -16.87 2.31
CA ALA A 37 -3.59 -17.55 1.43
C ALA A 37 -2.18 -17.33 1.96
N ALA A 38 -1.38 -18.38 1.98
CA ALA A 38 0.00 -18.33 2.43
C ALA A 38 0.83 -19.34 1.64
N ARG A 39 2.14 -19.07 1.52
CA ARG A 39 3.07 -19.98 0.83
C ARG A 39 3.22 -21.33 1.54
N ASP A 40 3.24 -21.30 2.86
CA ASP A 40 3.43 -22.47 3.72
C ASP A 40 2.12 -22.72 4.47
N ALA A 41 1.41 -23.78 4.07
CA ALA A 41 0.08 -24.11 4.59
C ALA A 41 0.15 -24.57 6.05
N ASP A 42 1.17 -25.31 6.44
CA ASP A 42 1.30 -25.85 7.81
C ASP A 42 1.60 -24.73 8.80
N VAL A 43 2.57 -23.87 8.47
CA VAL A 43 2.92 -22.69 9.30
C VAL A 43 1.74 -21.72 9.39
N ALA A 44 1.01 -21.53 8.29
CA ALA A 44 -0.18 -20.69 8.30
C ALA A 44 -1.29 -21.31 9.15
N GLY A 45 -1.59 -22.59 8.96
CA GLY A 45 -2.62 -23.31 9.73
C GLY A 45 -2.41 -23.20 11.23
N ALA A 46 -1.20 -23.51 11.72
CA ALA A 46 -0.86 -23.40 13.14
C ALA A 46 -1.03 -21.97 13.70
N TRP A 47 -0.79 -20.93 12.89
CA TRP A 47 -1.03 -19.55 13.30
C TRP A 47 -2.52 -19.20 13.31
N LEU A 48 -3.29 -19.68 12.34
CA LEU A 48 -4.73 -19.41 12.23
C LEU A 48 -5.54 -20.10 13.33
N GLU A 49 -5.07 -21.21 13.89
CA GLU A 49 -5.67 -21.86 15.06
C GLU A 49 -5.73 -20.96 16.31
N GLN A 50 -4.88 -19.93 16.36
CA GLN A 50 -4.83 -18.96 17.46
C GLN A 50 -5.95 -17.91 17.36
N LEU A 51 -6.59 -17.79 16.19
CA LEU A 51 -7.66 -16.83 15.93
C LEU A 51 -9.03 -17.41 16.33
N GLN A 52 -9.92 -16.56 16.84
CA GLN A 52 -11.29 -16.97 17.17
C GLN A 52 -12.12 -17.30 15.93
N SER A 53 -11.89 -16.57 14.83
CA SER A 53 -12.59 -16.72 13.55
C SER A 53 -12.20 -17.97 12.76
N ARG A 54 -11.04 -18.58 13.05
CA ARG A 54 -10.49 -19.78 12.37
C ARG A 54 -10.74 -19.77 10.84
N PRO A 55 -10.24 -18.76 10.11
CA PRO A 55 -10.47 -18.65 8.68
C PRO A 55 -9.84 -19.82 7.92
N ARG A 56 -10.41 -20.15 6.76
CA ARG A 56 -9.90 -21.24 5.92
C ARG A 56 -8.60 -20.85 5.24
N LEU A 57 -7.72 -21.82 5.01
CA LEU A 57 -6.70 -21.68 3.98
C LEU A 57 -7.38 -21.78 2.62
N MET A 58 -7.08 -20.82 1.74
CA MET A 58 -7.68 -20.70 0.42
C MET A 58 -6.61 -20.39 -0.63
N SER A 59 -6.82 -20.91 -1.84
CA SER A 59 -6.20 -20.43 -3.07
C SER A 59 -6.74 -19.06 -3.47
N PHE A 60 -6.08 -18.39 -4.43
CA PHE A 60 -6.56 -17.10 -4.94
C PHE A 60 -7.89 -17.21 -5.68
N ASP A 61 -8.14 -18.33 -6.37
CA ASP A 61 -9.41 -18.57 -7.06
C ASP A 61 -10.56 -18.81 -6.08
N GLU A 62 -10.33 -19.59 -5.01
CA GLU A 62 -11.33 -19.75 -3.92
C GLU A 62 -11.64 -18.39 -3.26
N MET A 63 -10.62 -17.54 -3.04
CA MET A 63 -10.85 -16.19 -2.53
C MET A 63 -11.73 -15.36 -3.47
N ALA A 64 -11.48 -15.41 -4.78
CA ALA A 64 -12.28 -14.69 -5.77
C ALA A 64 -13.76 -15.13 -5.77
N GLN A 65 -14.03 -16.39 -5.46
CA GLN A 65 -15.39 -16.93 -5.38
C GLN A 65 -16.07 -16.62 -4.04
N GLU A 66 -15.34 -16.75 -2.93
CA GLU A 66 -15.92 -16.76 -1.58
C GLU A 66 -15.86 -15.41 -0.84
N CYS A 67 -14.92 -14.53 -1.21
CA CYS A 67 -14.73 -13.24 -0.56
C CYS A 67 -15.48 -12.12 -1.28
N ASP A 68 -15.87 -11.10 -0.52
CA ASP A 68 -16.37 -9.83 -1.08
C ASP A 68 -15.19 -8.85 -1.32
N VAL A 69 -14.19 -8.90 -0.43
CA VAL A 69 -12.98 -8.07 -0.47
C VAL A 69 -11.75 -8.94 -0.24
N ILE A 70 -10.70 -8.74 -1.02
CA ILE A 70 -9.40 -9.42 -0.85
C ILE A 70 -8.34 -8.39 -0.50
N VAL A 71 -7.60 -8.59 0.59
CA VAL A 71 -6.47 -7.74 0.96
C VAL A 71 -5.19 -8.40 0.49
N GLU A 72 -4.50 -7.76 -0.46
CA GLU A 72 -3.21 -8.20 -0.99
C GLU A 72 -2.09 -7.84 0.02
N CYS A 73 -1.47 -8.85 0.61
CA CYS A 73 -0.35 -8.76 1.55
C CYS A 73 0.80 -9.69 1.12
N ALA A 74 1.00 -9.82 -0.20
CA ALA A 74 1.90 -10.77 -0.82
C ALA A 74 3.09 -10.07 -1.49
N PRO A 75 4.13 -10.81 -1.89
CA PRO A 75 5.16 -10.26 -2.77
C PRO A 75 4.55 -9.70 -4.07
N PRO A 76 5.06 -8.57 -4.61
CA PRO A 76 4.50 -7.93 -5.81
C PRO A 76 4.38 -8.86 -7.03
N ALA A 77 5.25 -9.86 -7.16
CA ALA A 77 5.21 -10.84 -8.24
C ALA A 77 3.92 -11.70 -8.26
N LEU A 78 3.25 -11.85 -7.12
CA LEU A 78 1.99 -12.59 -7.01
C LEU A 78 0.76 -11.71 -7.24
N LEU A 79 0.92 -10.39 -7.34
CA LEU A 79 -0.19 -9.46 -7.46
C LEU A 79 -1.12 -9.79 -8.63
N PRO A 80 -0.65 -10.10 -9.85
CA PRO A 80 -1.54 -10.49 -10.93
C PRO A 80 -2.43 -11.68 -10.62
N GLY A 81 -1.86 -12.73 -10.03
CA GLY A 81 -2.61 -13.94 -9.68
C GLY A 81 -3.63 -13.73 -8.56
N ILE A 82 -3.51 -12.66 -7.79
CA ILE A 82 -4.48 -12.27 -6.75
C ILE A 82 -5.55 -11.36 -7.33
N VAL A 83 -5.13 -10.34 -8.07
CA VAL A 83 -5.99 -9.25 -8.54
C VAL A 83 -6.86 -9.70 -9.70
N GLU A 84 -6.30 -10.40 -10.70
CA GLU A 84 -7.03 -10.74 -11.92
C GLU A 84 -8.26 -11.64 -11.66
N PRO A 85 -8.18 -12.76 -10.92
CA PRO A 85 -9.36 -13.58 -10.65
C PRO A 85 -10.44 -12.83 -9.86
N ALA A 86 -10.01 -11.99 -8.91
CA ALA A 86 -10.91 -11.19 -8.10
C ALA A 86 -11.67 -10.15 -8.91
N LEU A 87 -10.99 -9.45 -9.83
CA LEU A 87 -11.63 -8.49 -10.72
C LEU A 87 -12.60 -9.19 -11.66
N ARG A 88 -12.24 -10.34 -12.24
CA ARG A 88 -13.16 -11.13 -13.09
C ARG A 88 -14.43 -11.56 -12.35
N ALA A 89 -14.34 -11.77 -11.04
CA ALA A 89 -15.48 -12.06 -10.17
C ALA A 89 -16.19 -10.80 -9.62
N ALA A 90 -15.89 -9.61 -10.17
CA ALA A 90 -16.43 -8.31 -9.75
C ALA A 90 -16.23 -8.01 -8.25
N LYS A 91 -15.09 -8.44 -7.69
CA LYS A 91 -14.75 -8.22 -6.28
C LYS A 91 -13.92 -6.96 -6.10
N THR A 92 -13.79 -6.54 -4.85
CA THR A 92 -12.84 -5.49 -4.45
C THR A 92 -11.52 -6.10 -4.01
N VAL A 93 -10.40 -5.55 -4.47
CA VAL A 93 -9.06 -5.91 -4.00
C VAL A 93 -8.38 -4.69 -3.39
N VAL A 94 -7.99 -4.78 -2.13
CA VAL A 94 -7.15 -3.79 -1.45
C VAL A 94 -5.70 -4.10 -1.78
N VAL A 95 -5.05 -3.25 -2.59
CA VAL A 95 -3.70 -3.47 -3.13
C VAL A 95 -2.67 -2.65 -2.36
N LEU A 96 -1.78 -3.32 -1.64
CA LEU A 96 -0.69 -2.68 -0.88
C LEU A 96 0.55 -2.50 -1.74
N SER A 97 0.81 -3.46 -2.63
CA SER A 97 1.91 -3.47 -3.58
C SER A 97 1.54 -2.72 -4.86
N CYS A 98 0.91 -1.54 -4.73
CA CYS A 98 0.34 -0.79 -5.86
C CYS A 98 1.39 -0.38 -6.92
N GLY A 99 2.67 -0.40 -6.56
CA GLY A 99 3.77 -0.30 -7.52
C GLY A 99 3.69 -1.26 -8.70
N ALA A 100 3.23 -2.50 -8.47
CA ALA A 100 3.14 -3.50 -9.52
C ALA A 100 2.05 -3.16 -10.56
N LEU A 101 1.09 -2.30 -10.21
CA LEU A 101 0.07 -1.83 -11.16
C LEU A 101 0.69 -1.02 -12.31
N LEU A 102 1.85 -0.38 -12.10
CA LEU A 102 2.54 0.33 -13.18
C LEU A 102 3.01 -0.59 -14.30
N ALA A 103 3.31 -1.85 -13.98
CA ALA A 103 3.70 -2.88 -14.95
C ALA A 103 2.50 -3.67 -15.48
N ARG A 104 1.31 -3.47 -14.88
CA ARG A 104 0.06 -4.14 -15.23
C ARG A 104 -1.11 -3.15 -15.32
N PRO A 105 -1.01 -2.11 -16.18
CA PRO A 105 -2.09 -1.15 -16.36
C PRO A 105 -3.39 -1.80 -16.86
N ASP A 106 -3.28 -2.94 -17.55
CA ASP A 106 -4.39 -3.77 -18.01
C ASP A 106 -5.33 -4.22 -16.87
N LEU A 107 -4.84 -4.33 -15.62
CA LEU A 107 -5.69 -4.67 -14.48
C LEU A 107 -6.67 -3.54 -14.13
N ILE A 108 -6.31 -2.29 -14.39
CA ILE A 108 -7.20 -1.14 -14.19
C ILE A 108 -8.30 -1.16 -15.26
N ASP A 109 -7.95 -1.49 -16.51
CA ASP A 109 -8.92 -1.65 -17.59
C ASP A 109 -9.86 -2.82 -17.33
N LEU A 110 -9.33 -3.97 -16.90
CA LEU A 110 -10.12 -5.13 -16.51
C LEU A 110 -11.12 -4.79 -15.39
N ALA A 111 -10.71 -4.00 -14.40
CA ALA A 111 -11.61 -3.56 -13.33
C ALA A 111 -12.82 -2.77 -13.89
N ARG A 112 -12.59 -1.91 -14.89
CA ARG A 112 -13.67 -1.16 -15.57
C ARG A 112 -14.60 -2.08 -16.34
N GLU A 113 -14.05 -3.08 -17.03
CA GLU A 113 -14.81 -4.02 -17.85
C GLU A 113 -15.70 -4.95 -17.01
N THR A 114 -15.21 -5.42 -15.87
CA THR A 114 -15.90 -6.44 -15.05
C THR A 114 -16.74 -5.85 -13.92
N GLY A 115 -16.57 -4.56 -13.60
CA GLY A 115 -17.14 -3.94 -12.41
C GLY A 115 -16.41 -4.32 -11.12
N GLY A 116 -15.21 -4.91 -11.22
CA GLY A 116 -14.31 -5.11 -10.09
C GLY A 116 -13.71 -3.78 -9.60
N HIS A 117 -13.16 -3.78 -8.40
CA HIS A 117 -12.57 -2.58 -7.81
C HIS A 117 -11.15 -2.83 -7.31
N ILE A 118 -10.21 -1.97 -7.70
CA ILE A 118 -8.89 -1.89 -7.09
C ILE A 118 -8.91 -0.72 -6.10
N GLN A 119 -8.63 -1.01 -4.83
CA GLN A 119 -8.52 -0.01 -3.78
C GLN A 119 -7.06 0.07 -3.29
N VAL A 120 -6.42 1.21 -3.49
CA VAL A 120 -5.10 1.49 -2.90
C VAL A 120 -5.33 2.20 -1.56
N PRO A 121 -4.97 1.61 -0.41
CA PRO A 121 -5.09 2.29 0.87
C PRO A 121 -4.01 3.38 1.00
N THR A 122 -4.23 4.35 1.90
CA THR A 122 -3.24 5.40 2.20
C THR A 122 -1.88 4.82 2.60
N GLY A 123 -1.85 3.64 3.23
CA GLY A 123 -0.63 2.93 3.52
C GLY A 123 0.24 3.67 4.54
N ALA A 124 1.48 3.95 4.15
CA ALA A 124 2.47 4.67 4.97
C ALA A 124 2.54 6.18 4.69
N LEU A 125 1.55 6.71 3.97
CA LEU A 125 1.39 8.15 3.67
C LEU A 125 0.24 8.76 4.48
N LEU A 126 -0.03 10.03 4.21
CA LEU A 126 -1.18 10.79 4.70
C LEU A 126 -1.75 11.62 3.56
N GLY A 127 -3.01 12.04 3.70
CA GLY A 127 -3.61 13.08 2.88
C GLY A 127 -3.88 12.71 1.42
N LEU A 128 -3.96 11.40 1.10
CA LEU A 128 -4.36 10.99 -0.25
C LEU A 128 -5.79 11.42 -0.57
N ASP A 129 -6.65 11.60 0.43
CA ASP A 129 -7.99 12.19 0.29
C ASP A 129 -7.94 13.65 -0.21
N ALA A 130 -7.05 14.46 0.36
CA ALA A 130 -6.80 15.83 -0.11
C ALA A 130 -6.23 15.85 -1.53
N VAL A 131 -5.33 14.91 -1.87
CA VAL A 131 -4.76 14.79 -3.22
C VAL A 131 -5.85 14.40 -4.23
N THR A 132 -6.69 13.39 -3.91
CA THR A 132 -7.80 13.00 -4.79
C THR A 132 -8.81 14.12 -4.96
N ALA A 133 -9.09 14.90 -3.91
CA ALA A 133 -9.98 16.05 -4.01
C ALA A 133 -9.39 17.15 -4.91
N ALA A 134 -8.09 17.42 -4.82
CA ALA A 134 -7.40 18.36 -5.70
C ALA A 134 -7.35 17.88 -7.16
N ALA A 135 -7.35 16.56 -7.39
CA ALA A 135 -7.32 15.95 -8.72
C ALA A 135 -8.64 16.07 -9.49
N GLU A 136 -9.75 16.45 -8.83
CA GLU A 136 -11.01 16.83 -9.50
C GLU A 136 -10.89 18.18 -10.24
N GLY A 137 -9.89 19.00 -9.87
CA GLY A 137 -9.51 20.23 -10.56
C GLY A 137 -8.21 20.07 -11.33
N LYS A 138 -7.43 21.15 -11.41
CA LYS A 138 -6.11 21.14 -12.03
C LYS A 138 -5.01 21.20 -10.97
N ILE A 139 -4.26 20.11 -10.85
CA ILE A 139 -3.00 20.09 -10.11
C ILE A 139 -1.87 20.62 -11.00
N SER A 140 -1.18 21.65 -10.53
CA SER A 140 -0.02 22.26 -11.20
C SER A 140 1.27 21.48 -10.92
N SER A 141 1.45 20.99 -9.70
CA SER A 141 2.61 20.15 -9.35
C SER A 141 2.36 19.25 -8.15
N VAL A 142 3.00 18.09 -8.16
CA VAL A 142 3.12 17.18 -7.00
C VAL A 142 4.58 16.84 -6.82
N GLN A 143 5.10 17.12 -5.62
CA GLN A 143 6.47 16.78 -5.22
C GLN A 143 6.43 15.96 -3.94
N MET A 144 7.26 14.92 -3.90
CA MET A 144 7.46 14.09 -2.72
C MET A 144 8.94 14.04 -2.38
N VAL A 145 9.27 14.33 -1.12
CA VAL A 145 10.62 14.19 -0.58
C VAL A 145 10.61 13.07 0.44
N THR A 146 11.37 12.01 0.18
CA THR A 146 11.57 10.90 1.11
C THR A 146 12.95 11.00 1.72
N ARG A 147 13.03 11.09 3.04
CA ARG A 147 14.29 11.01 3.79
C ARG A 147 14.33 9.71 4.58
N LYS A 148 15.45 9.01 4.54
CA LYS A 148 15.63 7.72 5.23
C LYS A 148 16.93 7.70 6.01
N PRO A 149 16.98 6.98 7.14
CA PRO A 149 18.24 6.58 7.75
C PRO A 149 19.11 5.87 6.70
N VAL A 150 20.42 6.09 6.73
CA VAL A 150 21.39 5.46 5.80
C VAL A 150 21.14 3.96 5.65
N LYS A 151 20.95 3.27 6.78
CA LYS A 151 20.67 1.82 6.84
C LYS A 151 19.44 1.39 6.03
N GLY A 152 18.46 2.28 5.85
CA GLY A 152 17.22 2.04 5.11
C GLY A 152 17.35 2.12 3.59
N LEU A 153 18.51 2.54 3.08
CA LEU A 153 18.83 2.67 1.65
C LEU A 153 19.92 1.69 1.18
N VAL A 154 20.68 1.09 2.10
CA VAL A 154 21.70 0.08 1.77
C VAL A 154 21.10 -1.04 0.92
N GLY A 155 21.76 -1.34 -0.20
CA GLY A 155 21.36 -2.38 -1.16
C GLY A 155 20.28 -1.98 -2.17
N ALA A 156 19.92 -0.69 -2.26
CA ALA A 156 19.03 -0.22 -3.34
C ALA A 156 19.73 -0.35 -4.72
N PRO A 157 19.05 -0.90 -5.75
CA PRO A 157 19.61 -1.06 -7.10
C PRO A 157 20.25 0.22 -7.65
N PHE A 158 19.56 1.36 -7.51
CA PHE A 158 20.04 2.64 -8.01
C PHE A 158 21.40 3.05 -7.44
N LEU A 159 21.66 2.81 -6.15
CA LEU A 159 22.92 3.17 -5.52
C LEU A 159 24.08 2.34 -6.10
N ASN A 160 23.84 1.05 -6.33
CA ASN A 160 24.84 0.14 -6.89
C ASN A 160 25.14 0.49 -8.35
N GLU A 161 24.10 0.69 -9.16
CA GLU A 161 24.21 1.02 -10.59
C GLU A 161 24.93 2.36 -10.81
N ASN A 162 24.65 3.36 -9.96
CA ASN A 162 25.23 4.69 -10.04
C ASN A 162 26.49 4.89 -9.17
N ARG A 163 26.98 3.82 -8.51
CA ARG A 163 28.17 3.85 -7.63
C ARG A 163 28.11 4.93 -6.54
N ILE A 164 26.93 5.11 -5.94
CA ILE A 164 26.71 6.09 -4.86
C ILE A 164 26.99 5.42 -3.51
N ASP A 165 28.06 5.83 -2.84
CA ASP A 165 28.35 5.40 -1.47
C ASP A 165 27.68 6.32 -0.45
N ILE A 166 26.87 5.73 0.43
CA ILE A 166 26.16 6.43 1.50
C ILE A 166 26.64 6.02 2.90
N SER A 167 27.64 5.14 3.01
CA SER A 167 28.04 4.52 4.28
C SER A 167 28.60 5.53 5.30
N ASP A 168 29.31 6.55 4.82
CA ASP A 168 30.04 7.51 5.66
C ASP A 168 29.57 8.97 5.54
N ILE A 169 28.42 9.22 4.93
CA ILE A 169 27.88 10.58 4.78
C ILE A 169 27.70 11.25 6.16
N LYS A 170 28.09 12.51 6.27
CA LYS A 170 27.97 13.32 7.50
C LYS A 170 26.85 14.34 7.45
N THR A 171 26.32 14.62 6.27
CA THR A 171 25.18 15.50 6.01
C THR A 171 24.18 14.78 5.11
N PRO A 172 22.91 15.23 5.08
CA PRO A 172 21.92 14.66 4.18
C PRO A 172 22.38 14.70 2.72
N LEU A 173 22.29 13.56 2.03
CA LEU A 173 22.68 13.41 0.62
C LEU A 173 21.46 13.04 -0.21
N ARG A 174 21.12 13.85 -1.23
CA ARG A 174 20.12 13.47 -2.23
C ARG A 174 20.70 12.40 -3.13
N VAL A 175 20.15 11.20 -3.04
CA VAL A 175 20.60 10.04 -3.83
C VAL A 175 19.81 9.88 -5.12
N PHE A 176 18.64 10.50 -5.23
CA PHE A 176 17.77 10.42 -6.39
C PHE A 176 16.91 11.68 -6.53
N ALA A 177 16.69 12.11 -7.76
CA ALA A 177 15.69 13.09 -8.16
C ALA A 177 15.15 12.70 -9.54
N GLY A 178 13.83 12.61 -9.67
CA GLY A 178 13.17 12.20 -10.91
C GLY A 178 11.68 11.93 -10.69
N THR A 179 11.05 11.27 -11.63
CA THR A 179 9.64 10.89 -11.56
C THR A 179 9.40 9.68 -10.64
N ALA A 180 8.16 9.50 -10.20
CA ALA A 180 7.76 8.30 -9.46
C ALA A 180 7.98 7.02 -10.28
N ARG A 181 7.82 7.07 -11.62
CA ARG A 181 8.11 5.93 -12.50
C ARG A 181 9.60 5.57 -12.54
N GLU A 182 10.50 6.55 -12.61
CA GLU A 182 11.94 6.28 -12.60
C GLU A 182 12.40 5.74 -11.24
N ALA A 183 11.88 6.32 -10.16
CA ALA A 183 12.14 5.85 -8.80
C ALA A 183 11.71 4.40 -8.57
N ALA A 184 10.65 3.96 -9.26
CA ALA A 184 10.11 2.61 -9.14
C ALA A 184 11.15 1.52 -9.45
N VAL A 185 11.97 1.76 -10.46
CA VAL A 185 13.01 0.84 -10.93
C VAL A 185 14.18 0.83 -9.95
N GLY A 186 14.66 2.02 -9.58
CA GLY A 186 15.86 2.19 -8.77
C GLY A 186 15.67 1.92 -7.27
N PHE A 187 14.46 2.14 -6.74
CA PHE A 187 14.14 2.04 -5.32
C PHE A 187 12.85 1.26 -5.06
N PRO A 188 12.82 -0.07 -5.28
CA PRO A 188 11.62 -0.88 -5.09
C PRO A 188 11.01 -0.78 -3.68
N ALA A 189 11.83 -0.51 -2.65
CA ALA A 189 11.36 -0.33 -1.27
C ALA A 189 10.58 0.97 -1.04
N ASN A 190 10.71 1.97 -1.91
CA ASN A 190 10.02 3.27 -1.81
C ASN A 190 8.88 3.38 -2.85
N LEU A 191 8.70 2.34 -3.66
CA LEU A 191 7.79 2.30 -4.79
C LEU A 191 6.33 2.58 -4.40
N ASN A 192 5.80 1.84 -3.43
CA ASN A 192 4.35 1.85 -3.17
C ASN A 192 3.84 3.21 -2.67
N VAL A 193 4.62 3.95 -1.88
CA VAL A 193 4.19 5.27 -1.41
C VAL A 193 4.17 6.29 -2.54
N ALA A 194 5.22 6.32 -3.38
CA ALA A 194 5.27 7.22 -4.53
C ALA A 194 4.17 6.89 -5.55
N VAL A 195 3.92 5.60 -5.79
CA VAL A 195 2.86 5.16 -6.72
C VAL A 195 1.47 5.42 -6.16
N ALA A 196 1.22 5.22 -4.86
CA ALA A 196 -0.07 5.57 -4.26
C ALA A 196 -0.38 7.07 -4.41
N LEU A 197 0.60 7.95 -4.15
CA LEU A 197 0.48 9.39 -4.39
C LEU A 197 0.22 9.71 -5.86
N SER A 198 0.97 9.05 -6.75
CA SER A 198 0.84 9.24 -8.19
C SER A 198 -0.55 8.86 -8.71
N LEU A 199 -1.07 7.72 -8.26
CA LEU A 199 -2.41 7.23 -8.63
C LEU A 199 -3.53 8.10 -8.05
N ALA A 200 -3.30 8.75 -6.91
CA ALA A 200 -4.24 9.68 -6.30
C ALA A 200 -4.24 11.08 -6.96
N GLY A 201 -3.16 11.43 -7.66
CA GLY A 201 -2.94 12.76 -8.22
C GLY A 201 -2.66 12.74 -9.72
N VAL A 202 -1.49 13.25 -10.10
CA VAL A 202 -1.15 13.59 -11.50
C VAL A 202 -0.57 12.43 -12.32
N GLY A 203 -0.57 11.21 -11.79
CA GLY A 203 0.06 10.05 -12.41
C GLY A 203 1.58 9.95 -12.16
N PRO A 204 2.18 8.79 -12.48
CA PRO A 204 3.55 8.45 -12.09
C PRO A 204 4.63 9.20 -12.87
N ASP A 205 4.28 9.72 -14.06
CA ASP A 205 5.20 10.45 -14.94
C ASP A 205 5.27 11.95 -14.60
N ALA A 206 4.24 12.50 -13.95
CA ALA A 206 4.20 13.91 -13.52
C ALA A 206 4.50 14.11 -12.02
N THR A 207 4.42 13.05 -11.21
CA THR A 207 4.76 13.10 -9.79
C THR A 207 6.27 13.10 -9.60
N GLN A 208 6.82 14.18 -9.05
CA GLN A 208 8.26 14.32 -8.80
C GLN A 208 8.64 13.73 -7.44
N LEU A 209 9.75 13.01 -7.38
CA LEU A 209 10.27 12.36 -6.19
C LEU A 209 11.75 12.71 -5.97
N GLU A 210 12.07 13.07 -4.74
CA GLU A 210 13.43 13.08 -4.24
C GLU A 210 13.61 12.01 -3.15
N ILE A 211 14.76 11.33 -3.17
CA ILE A 211 15.15 10.40 -2.12
C ILE A 211 16.47 10.86 -1.53
N TRP A 212 16.50 10.96 -0.20
CA TRP A 212 17.63 11.44 0.57
C TRP A 212 18.06 10.39 1.58
N ALA A 213 19.38 10.15 1.64
CA ALA A 213 20.03 9.47 2.75
C ALA A 213 20.37 10.50 3.81
N ASP A 214 19.89 10.31 5.03
CA ASP A 214 20.08 11.24 6.14
C ASP A 214 20.68 10.51 7.35
N PRO A 215 21.93 10.85 7.77
CA PRO A 215 22.57 10.20 8.90
C PRO A 215 21.97 10.61 10.26
N ALA A 216 21.22 11.71 10.34
CA ALA A 216 20.59 12.18 11.58
C ALA A 216 19.22 11.51 11.83
N LEU A 217 18.61 10.91 10.80
CA LEU A 217 17.30 10.27 10.93
C LEU A 217 17.40 8.87 11.53
N THR A 218 16.43 8.57 12.41
CA THR A 218 16.17 7.22 12.92
C THR A 218 14.94 6.58 12.29
N ARG A 219 14.11 7.37 11.60
CA ARG A 219 12.86 6.94 10.96
C ARG A 219 12.72 7.51 9.55
N ASN A 220 11.91 6.83 8.73
CA ASN A 220 11.59 7.31 7.40
C ASN A 220 10.61 8.49 7.51
N THR A 221 10.91 9.56 6.79
CA THR A 221 10.05 10.74 6.68
C THR A 221 9.63 10.92 5.23
N HIS A 222 8.36 11.26 5.02
CA HIS A 222 7.83 11.63 3.72
C HIS A 222 7.17 13.00 3.81
N THR A 223 7.60 13.93 2.96
CA THR A 223 6.97 15.24 2.79
C THR A 223 6.35 15.29 1.40
N ILE A 224 5.09 15.68 1.31
CA ILE A 224 4.34 15.84 0.06
C ILE A 224 3.94 17.30 -0.06
N VAL A 225 4.24 17.91 -1.20
CA VAL A 225 3.81 19.25 -1.56
C VAL A 225 2.94 19.15 -2.80
N VAL A 226 1.72 19.67 -2.72
CA VAL A 226 0.78 19.76 -3.84
C VAL A 226 0.43 21.22 -4.07
N ASP A 227 0.51 21.65 -5.32
CA ASP A 227 0.09 22.96 -5.78
C ASP A 227 -1.00 22.76 -6.85
N SER A 228 -2.19 23.29 -6.62
CA SER A 228 -3.37 23.13 -7.48
C SER A 228 -4.19 24.42 -7.55
N ASP A 229 -5.15 24.47 -8.45
CA ASP A 229 -6.11 25.57 -8.59
C ASP A 229 -7.08 25.73 -7.41
N SER A 230 -7.26 24.67 -6.60
CA SER A 230 -8.17 24.65 -5.46
C SER A 230 -7.45 24.87 -4.13
N ALA A 231 -6.22 24.37 -4.00
CA ALA A 231 -5.42 24.49 -2.78
C ALA A 231 -3.92 24.27 -3.04
N ARG A 232 -3.11 24.89 -2.18
CA ARG A 232 -1.71 24.52 -1.97
C ARG A 232 -1.55 23.95 -0.57
N PHE A 233 -1.00 22.76 -0.46
CA PHE A 233 -0.81 22.10 0.82
C PHE A 233 0.50 21.33 0.90
N GLU A 234 1.02 21.25 2.11
CA GLU A 234 2.20 20.48 2.47
C GLU A 234 1.87 19.55 3.63
N MET A 235 2.32 18.30 3.52
CA MET A 235 2.02 17.25 4.48
C MET A 235 3.28 16.45 4.78
N THR A 236 3.59 16.26 6.06
CA THR A 236 4.77 15.47 6.48
C THR A 236 4.35 14.37 7.44
N ILE A 237 4.88 13.16 7.23
CA ILE A 237 4.70 12.01 8.12
C ILE A 237 6.05 11.38 8.46
N GLU A 238 6.21 11.02 9.74
CA GLU A 238 7.31 10.22 10.25
C GLU A 238 6.77 8.85 10.67
N ASN A 239 7.20 7.80 9.99
CA ASN A 239 6.65 6.46 10.20
C ASN A 239 7.33 5.74 11.37
N ILE A 240 6.52 5.23 12.31
CA ILE A 240 7.02 4.32 13.35
C ILE A 240 7.21 2.91 12.74
N PRO A 241 8.43 2.35 12.76
CA PRO A 241 8.70 1.05 12.15
C PRO A 241 8.05 -0.11 12.91
N THR A 242 7.80 -1.19 12.16
CA THR A 242 7.55 -2.54 12.70
C THR A 242 8.87 -3.26 12.98
N GLU A 243 8.83 -4.56 13.29
CA GLU A 243 10.03 -5.41 13.34
C GLU A 243 10.74 -5.45 11.99
N ASN A 244 10.02 -5.19 10.89
CA ASN A 244 10.61 -4.81 9.61
C ASN A 244 10.79 -3.28 9.58
N PRO A 245 12.03 -2.75 9.62
CA PRO A 245 12.28 -1.31 9.62
C PRO A 245 11.80 -0.59 8.36
N LYS A 246 11.55 -1.33 7.28
CA LYS A 246 11.06 -0.78 6.00
C LYS A 246 9.54 -0.56 5.99
N THR A 247 8.80 -1.11 6.97
CA THR A 247 7.34 -1.04 7.01
C THR A 247 6.87 -0.26 8.23
N GLY A 248 6.07 0.79 7.99
CA GLY A 248 5.42 1.57 9.05
C GLY A 248 4.27 0.81 9.69
N ARG A 249 4.12 0.93 11.02
CA ARG A 249 2.98 0.35 11.75
C ARG A 249 1.63 0.82 11.20
N ILE A 250 1.57 2.05 10.71
CA ILE A 250 0.37 2.67 10.16
C ILE A 250 -0.15 1.97 8.90
N THR A 251 0.70 1.24 8.15
CA THR A 251 0.26 0.52 6.94
C THR A 251 -0.86 -0.48 7.25
N ALA A 252 -0.68 -1.34 8.25
CA ALA A 252 -1.72 -2.28 8.67
C ALA A 252 -2.96 -1.57 9.23
N GLN A 253 -2.76 -0.45 9.93
CA GLN A 253 -3.85 0.35 10.50
C GLN A 253 -4.69 1.01 9.40
N SER A 254 -4.06 1.49 8.33
CA SER A 254 -4.74 2.09 7.17
C SER A 254 -5.70 1.11 6.49
N ILE A 255 -5.32 -0.16 6.40
CA ILE A 255 -6.16 -1.23 5.85
C ILE A 255 -7.36 -1.50 6.76
N VAL A 256 -7.11 -1.62 8.06
CA VAL A 256 -8.19 -1.83 9.04
C VAL A 256 -9.17 -0.66 9.03
N ALA A 257 -8.67 0.58 8.89
CA ALA A 257 -9.50 1.77 8.74
C ALA A 257 -10.32 1.74 7.43
N ALA A 258 -9.71 1.37 6.30
CA ALA A 258 -10.38 1.21 5.02
C ALA A 258 -11.50 0.16 5.07
N LEU A 259 -11.22 -1.02 5.63
CA LEU A 259 -12.20 -2.10 5.79
C LEU A 259 -13.37 -1.66 6.69
N ARG A 260 -13.08 -0.98 7.80
CA ARG A 260 -14.12 -0.42 8.69
C ARG A 260 -15.03 0.56 7.97
N LYS A 261 -14.49 1.37 7.05
CA LYS A 261 -15.22 2.41 6.33
C LYS A 261 -16.25 1.84 5.34
N MET A 262 -15.98 0.69 4.73
CA MET A 262 -16.85 0.06 3.72
C MET A 262 -18.30 -0.15 4.22
N GLY A 263 -18.47 -0.54 5.48
CA GLY A 263 -19.78 -0.74 6.11
C GLY A 263 -20.21 0.33 7.09
N ALA A 264 -19.42 1.39 7.33
CA ALA A 264 -19.69 2.35 8.40
C ALA A 264 -20.87 3.29 8.07
N PRO A 265 -21.75 3.62 9.04
CA PRO A 265 -22.80 4.63 8.86
C PRO A 265 -22.24 6.07 8.81
N LEU A 266 -21.12 6.31 9.49
CA LEU A 266 -20.36 7.55 9.41
C LEU A 266 -19.03 7.27 8.72
N ARG A 267 -18.68 8.10 7.75
CA ARG A 267 -17.43 8.03 6.99
C ARG A 267 -16.74 9.39 7.06
N VAL A 268 -15.44 9.38 7.36
CA VAL A 268 -14.60 10.58 7.42
C VAL A 268 -13.59 10.52 6.28
N GLY A 269 -13.40 11.64 5.56
CA GLY A 269 -12.63 11.71 4.31
C GLY A 269 -13.31 10.96 3.15
N THR A 270 -12.65 10.89 1.99
CA THR A 270 -13.08 10.10 0.82
C THR A 270 -12.87 8.60 1.02
#